data_AF-A0A146K9J8-F1
#
_entry.id   AF-A0A146K9J8-F1
#
_cell.length_a   1.000
_cell.length_b   1.000
_cell.length_c   1.000
_cell.angle_alpha   90.00
_cell.angle_beta   90.00
_cell.angle_gamma   90.00
#
_symmetry.space_group_name_H-M   'P 1'
#
loop_
_entity.id
_entity.type
_entity.pdbx_description
1 polymer ?
#
loop_
_entity_poly.entity_id
_entity_poly.type
_entity_poly.pdbx_seq_one_letter_code
_entity_poly.pdbx_strand_id
1 'polypeptide(L)'
;IEISGCEWCFALRSATMPQLQNIGNRAFYACVSLIYLVANNVKTLGIESIAYCYNLKVVRMDNVEQITKSCFQHCYSLQICSFRMVKSIEDNGFLMCHSLVELQMPSLVHGTDECITTSKTDFHFSPEIPIFIFKKLVKITRNEKQKVKISKLIVTNIQKKYLNLNCVIRLITTRMKTIPKMAFLNNKHLVQATILQAEEVDELAFSQCYGLYQVHCNKLKVVKESAFQTCHSLLQINTSTIEILENQAFNDCFSLNNLDLSKVEQIGESVFYRCYCAENVKCSIANENKIVAQLKHAKTDSVIPKWVKYLAQQTMQQIKTKQKTYKRYKTIHEKMSE
;
A
#
# COMPACT_ATOMS: atom_id res chain seq x y z
N ILE A 1 21.91 3.98 -8.06
CA ILE A 1 21.39 4.75 -6.91
C ILE A 1 22.35 4.48 -5.78
N GLU A 2 22.79 5.55 -5.12
CA GLU A 2 23.68 5.49 -3.98
C GLU A 2 23.03 4.85 -2.75
N ILE A 3 23.81 4.67 -1.69
CA ILE A 3 23.32 4.13 -0.42
C ILE A 3 22.19 5.02 0.10
N SER A 4 21.06 4.41 0.51
CA SER A 4 19.87 5.10 1.02
C SER A 4 19.25 6.17 0.08
N GLY A 5 19.59 6.19 -1.21
CA GLY A 5 19.21 7.30 -2.11
C GLY A 5 17.71 7.50 -2.35
N CYS A 6 16.87 6.50 -2.08
CA CYS A 6 15.41 6.58 -2.08
C CYS A 6 14.82 5.92 -0.83
N GLU A 7 15.57 5.85 0.27
CA GLU A 7 15.05 5.33 1.53
C GLU A 7 13.81 6.12 1.96
N TRP A 8 12.77 5.42 2.41
CA TRP A 8 11.51 6.00 2.87
C TRP A 8 10.81 6.86 1.82
N CYS A 9 11.03 6.57 0.53
CA CYS A 9 10.32 7.26 -0.53
C CYS A 9 8.86 6.79 -0.62
N PHE A 10 8.03 7.31 0.29
CA PHE A 10 6.66 6.87 0.48
C PHE A 10 5.79 7.11 -0.75
N ALA A 11 6.09 8.13 -1.57
CA ALA A 11 5.34 8.44 -2.78
C ALA A 11 5.74 7.64 -4.02
N LEU A 12 6.85 6.90 -3.97
CA LEU A 12 7.35 6.17 -5.14
C LEU A 12 6.47 4.94 -5.40
N ARG A 13 5.55 5.04 -6.37
CA ARG A 13 4.66 3.94 -6.76
C ARG A 13 5.25 2.98 -7.78
N SER A 14 6.11 3.47 -8.65
CA SER A 14 6.77 2.69 -9.68
C SER A 14 8.12 3.28 -9.98
N ALA A 15 9.11 2.43 -10.21
CA ALA A 15 10.44 2.83 -10.62
C ALA A 15 10.85 2.03 -11.86
N THR A 16 11.05 2.75 -12.97
CA THR A 16 11.62 2.19 -14.20
C THR A 16 12.93 2.92 -14.48
N MET A 17 14.04 2.21 -14.39
CA MET A 17 15.38 2.80 -14.40
C MET A 17 16.27 2.06 -15.41
N PRO A 18 16.08 2.31 -16.72
CA PRO A 18 16.68 1.49 -17.77
C PRO A 18 18.20 1.68 -17.89
N GLN A 19 18.76 2.78 -17.42
CA GLN A 19 20.21 3.03 -17.50
C GLN A 19 20.95 2.72 -16.20
N LEU A 20 20.23 2.34 -15.14
CA LEU A 20 20.81 2.15 -13.82
C LEU A 20 21.69 0.90 -13.79
N GLN A 21 22.93 1.05 -13.34
CA GLN A 21 23.91 -0.04 -13.25
C GLN A 21 24.00 -0.66 -11.86
N ASN A 22 23.83 0.13 -10.80
CA ASN A 22 24.05 -0.31 -9.42
C ASN A 22 22.96 0.24 -8.49
N ILE A 23 22.55 -0.55 -7.51
CA ILE A 23 21.66 -0.15 -6.42
C ILE A 23 22.42 -0.35 -5.10
N GLY A 24 22.67 0.74 -4.36
CA GLY A 24 23.40 0.71 -3.09
C GLY A 24 22.60 0.10 -1.93
N ASN A 25 23.27 -0.04 -0.78
CA ASN A 25 22.65 -0.53 0.45
C ASN A 25 21.44 0.35 0.82
N ARG A 26 20.33 -0.27 1.22
CA ARG A 26 19.09 0.42 1.61
C ARG A 26 18.52 1.44 0.61
N ALA A 27 18.93 1.39 -0.66
CA ALA A 27 18.56 2.40 -1.65
C ALA A 27 17.04 2.62 -1.80
N PHE A 28 16.22 1.58 -1.69
CA PHE A 28 14.75 1.63 -1.71
C PHE A 28 14.15 1.12 -0.39
N TYR A 29 14.89 1.22 0.71
CA TYR A 29 14.47 0.70 1.99
C TYR A 29 13.14 1.34 2.44
N ALA A 30 12.16 0.51 2.76
CA ALA A 30 10.81 0.89 3.16
C ALA A 30 10.11 1.89 2.20
N CYS A 31 10.33 1.75 0.89
CA CYS A 31 9.47 2.35 -0.14
C CYS A 31 8.10 1.66 -0.17
N VAL A 32 7.29 1.89 0.87
CA VAL A 32 6.08 1.10 1.14
C VAL A 32 4.98 1.26 0.08
N SER A 33 4.96 2.34 -0.72
CA SER A 33 4.02 2.47 -1.85
C SER A 33 4.53 1.90 -3.16
N LEU A 34 5.78 1.44 -3.25
CA LEU A 34 6.37 0.93 -4.48
C LEU A 34 5.66 -0.36 -4.88
N ILE A 35 5.11 -0.41 -6.10
CA ILE A 35 4.36 -1.55 -6.65
C ILE A 35 5.18 -2.29 -7.70
N TYR A 36 5.91 -1.54 -8.54
CA TYR A 36 6.68 -2.08 -9.66
C TYR A 36 8.10 -1.52 -9.67
N LEU A 37 9.09 -2.39 -9.82
CA LEU A 37 10.49 -1.99 -9.97
C LEU A 37 11.10 -2.71 -11.18
N VAL A 38 11.48 -1.94 -12.20
CA VAL A 38 12.07 -2.45 -13.44
C VAL A 38 13.41 -1.76 -13.67
N ALA A 39 14.51 -2.50 -13.54
CA ALA A 39 15.87 -2.00 -13.69
C ALA A 39 16.78 -3.08 -14.27
N ASN A 40 16.49 -3.51 -15.50
CA ASN A 40 17.15 -4.67 -16.14
C ASN A 40 18.66 -4.53 -16.30
N ASN A 41 19.19 -3.31 -16.39
CA ASN A 41 20.63 -3.07 -16.54
C ASN A 41 21.40 -3.03 -15.22
N VAL A 42 20.72 -3.22 -14.08
CA VAL A 42 21.37 -3.29 -12.77
C VAL A 42 22.18 -4.58 -12.68
N LYS A 43 23.45 -4.45 -12.32
CA LYS A 43 24.41 -5.55 -12.14
C LYS A 43 24.59 -5.91 -10.67
N THR A 44 24.60 -4.89 -9.80
CA THR A 44 24.88 -5.05 -8.37
C THR A 44 23.74 -4.52 -7.51
N LEU A 45 23.42 -5.28 -6.46
CA LEU A 45 22.47 -4.94 -5.41
C LEU A 45 23.20 -4.79 -4.08
N GLY A 46 22.78 -3.83 -3.26
CA GLY A 46 23.27 -3.65 -1.91
C GLY A 46 22.46 -4.43 -0.88
N ILE A 47 23.00 -4.55 0.34
CA ILE A 47 22.32 -5.16 1.49
C ILE A 47 21.04 -4.38 1.80
N GLU A 48 19.94 -5.10 2.07
CA GLU A 48 18.62 -4.53 2.38
C GLU A 48 18.13 -3.51 1.34
N SER A 49 18.64 -3.56 0.11
CA SER A 49 18.44 -2.49 -0.88
C SER A 49 16.99 -2.24 -1.24
N ILE A 50 16.09 -3.24 -1.12
CA ILE A 50 14.66 -3.14 -1.45
C ILE A 50 13.83 -3.75 -0.29
N ALA A 51 14.36 -3.75 0.94
CA ALA A 51 13.68 -4.31 2.09
C ALA A 51 12.46 -3.48 2.51
N TYR A 52 11.48 -4.10 3.15
CA TYR A 52 10.26 -3.49 3.69
C TYR A 52 9.38 -2.75 2.65
N CYS A 53 9.49 -3.08 1.37
CA CYS A 53 8.60 -2.57 0.33
C CYS A 53 7.28 -3.37 0.31
N TYR A 54 6.39 -3.09 1.28
CA TYR A 54 5.22 -3.93 1.56
C TYR A 54 4.24 -4.11 0.39
N ASN A 55 4.09 -3.10 -0.48
CA ASN A 55 3.19 -3.14 -1.64
C ASN A 55 3.88 -3.57 -2.94
N LEU A 56 5.18 -3.89 -2.91
CA LEU A 56 5.93 -4.29 -4.11
C LEU A 56 5.36 -5.61 -4.60
N LYS A 57 4.92 -5.65 -5.86
CA LYS A 57 4.31 -6.84 -6.48
C LYS A 57 5.22 -7.47 -7.51
N VAL A 58 5.92 -6.64 -8.29
CA VAL A 58 6.72 -7.11 -9.42
C VAL A 58 8.09 -6.44 -9.44
N VAL A 59 9.12 -7.27 -9.60
CA VAL A 59 10.51 -6.83 -9.79
C VAL A 59 11.08 -7.44 -11.06
N ARG A 60 11.79 -6.64 -11.87
CA ARG A 60 12.53 -7.13 -13.04
C ARG A 60 13.93 -6.51 -13.06
N MET A 61 14.95 -7.36 -12.90
CA MET A 61 16.36 -6.98 -12.92
C MET A 61 17.18 -8.13 -13.50
N ASP A 62 17.07 -8.31 -14.82
CA ASP A 62 17.59 -9.51 -15.49
C ASP A 62 19.12 -9.67 -15.40
N ASN A 63 19.88 -8.58 -15.30
CA ASN A 63 21.35 -8.61 -15.33
C ASN A 63 22.01 -8.69 -13.94
N VAL A 64 21.22 -8.83 -12.87
CA VAL A 64 21.76 -9.01 -11.51
C VAL A 64 22.37 -10.40 -11.40
N GLU A 65 23.58 -10.50 -10.86
CA GLU A 65 24.26 -11.81 -10.69
C GLU A 65 24.02 -12.46 -9.32
N GLN A 66 23.71 -11.67 -8.29
CA GLN A 66 23.52 -12.14 -6.93
C GLN A 66 22.42 -11.35 -6.22
N ILE A 67 21.53 -12.06 -5.53
CA ILE A 67 20.61 -11.44 -4.55
C ILE A 67 21.32 -11.37 -3.21
N THR A 68 21.54 -10.15 -2.73
CA THR A 68 22.26 -9.88 -1.48
C THR A 68 21.41 -10.11 -0.24
N LYS A 69 22.09 -10.13 0.91
CA LYS A 69 21.49 -10.32 2.22
C LYS A 69 20.30 -9.40 2.45
N SER A 70 19.17 -10.01 2.85
CA SER A 70 17.91 -9.32 3.16
C SER A 70 17.38 -8.39 2.06
N CYS A 71 17.79 -8.56 0.79
CA CYS A 71 17.48 -7.61 -0.29
C CYS A 71 15.98 -7.30 -0.43
N PHE A 72 15.11 -8.32 -0.34
CA PHE A 72 13.65 -8.20 -0.42
C PHE A 72 12.96 -8.57 0.90
N GLN A 73 13.66 -8.48 2.02
CA GLN A 73 13.10 -8.83 3.32
C GLN A 73 11.78 -8.07 3.58
N HIS A 74 10.76 -8.78 4.07
CA HIS A 74 9.42 -8.27 4.36
C HIS A 74 8.68 -7.63 3.18
N CYS A 75 8.98 -7.99 1.93
CA CYS A 75 8.15 -7.59 0.79
C CYS A 75 6.88 -8.46 0.68
N TYR A 76 5.93 -8.28 1.60
CA TYR A 76 4.78 -9.16 1.79
C TYR A 76 3.89 -9.37 0.56
N SER A 77 3.78 -8.35 -0.30
CA SER A 77 2.96 -8.39 -1.52
C SER A 77 3.71 -8.85 -2.77
N LEU A 78 5.00 -9.17 -2.66
CA LEU A 78 5.84 -9.55 -3.80
C LEU A 78 5.31 -10.85 -4.39
N GLN A 79 5.01 -10.85 -5.68
CA GLN A 79 4.34 -11.94 -6.38
C GLN A 79 5.23 -12.55 -7.45
N ILE A 80 5.84 -11.71 -8.29
CA ILE A 80 6.58 -12.14 -9.46
C ILE A 80 7.91 -11.40 -9.51
N CYS A 81 9.00 -12.14 -9.68
CA CYS A 81 10.29 -11.54 -9.96
C CYS A 81 10.96 -12.13 -11.18
N SER A 82 11.70 -11.29 -11.93
CA SER A 82 12.58 -11.70 -13.02
C SER A 82 14.02 -11.33 -12.75
N PHE A 83 14.88 -12.35 -12.71
CA PHE A 83 16.30 -12.26 -12.39
C PHE A 83 17.08 -13.31 -13.22
N ARG A 84 17.18 -13.08 -14.54
CA ARG A 84 17.70 -14.09 -15.47
C ARG A 84 19.15 -14.50 -15.24
N MET A 85 19.99 -13.59 -14.76
CA MET A 85 21.43 -13.84 -14.54
C MET A 85 21.80 -14.17 -13.10
N VAL A 86 20.83 -14.23 -12.18
CA VAL A 86 21.13 -14.52 -10.76
C VAL A 86 21.67 -15.94 -10.64
N LYS A 87 22.87 -16.07 -10.07
CA LYS A 87 23.56 -17.33 -9.78
C LYS A 87 23.41 -17.75 -8.33
N SER A 88 23.27 -16.78 -7.42
CA SER A 88 23.22 -17.03 -5.98
C SER A 88 22.29 -16.10 -5.20
N ILE A 89 21.77 -16.62 -4.08
CA ILE A 89 20.92 -15.89 -3.13
C ILE A 89 21.54 -16.01 -1.74
N GLU A 90 21.83 -14.86 -1.12
CA GLU A 90 22.34 -14.76 0.25
C GLU A 90 21.23 -14.84 1.31
N ASP A 91 21.64 -14.82 2.58
CA ASP A 91 20.76 -14.93 3.75
C ASP A 91 19.56 -14.00 3.67
N ASN A 92 18.38 -14.58 3.90
CA ASN A 92 17.12 -13.84 3.98
C ASN A 92 16.77 -13.01 2.72
N GLY A 93 17.35 -13.32 1.56
CA GLY A 93 17.14 -12.57 0.32
C GLY A 93 15.66 -12.30 0.00
N PHE A 94 14.77 -13.27 0.27
CA PHE A 94 13.31 -13.14 0.16
C PHE A 94 12.60 -13.56 1.45
N LEU A 95 13.11 -13.10 2.61
CA LEU A 95 12.49 -13.36 3.90
C LEU A 95 11.09 -12.73 3.98
N MET A 96 10.11 -13.52 4.42
CA MET A 96 8.70 -13.10 4.61
C MET A 96 8.01 -12.55 3.35
N CYS A 97 8.39 -13.01 2.16
CA CYS A 97 7.70 -12.73 0.89
C CYS A 97 6.45 -13.64 0.72
N HIS A 98 5.47 -13.50 1.61
CA HIS A 98 4.33 -14.44 1.74
C HIS A 98 3.43 -14.56 0.51
N SER A 99 3.45 -13.59 -0.41
CA SER A 99 2.63 -13.59 -1.62
C SER A 99 3.36 -14.11 -2.86
N LEU A 100 4.61 -14.56 -2.74
CA LEU A 100 5.48 -14.90 -3.86
C LEU A 100 4.96 -16.14 -4.58
N VAL A 101 4.69 -16.01 -5.88
CA VAL A 101 4.14 -17.05 -6.76
C VAL A 101 5.20 -17.56 -7.74
N GLU A 102 6.01 -16.67 -8.31
CA GLU A 102 6.95 -17.03 -9.37
C GLU A 102 8.29 -16.30 -9.21
N LEU A 103 9.39 -17.07 -9.32
CA LEU A 103 10.74 -16.54 -9.51
C LEU A 103 11.31 -17.02 -10.86
N GLN A 104 11.53 -16.08 -11.77
CA GLN A 104 12.20 -16.36 -13.04
C GLN A 104 13.72 -16.27 -12.86
N MET A 105 14.38 -17.40 -12.64
CA MET A 105 15.80 -17.50 -12.30
C MET A 105 16.49 -18.70 -12.99
N PRO A 106 16.62 -18.69 -14.33
CA PRO A 106 17.24 -19.78 -15.09
C PRO A 106 18.71 -20.07 -14.75
N SER A 107 19.43 -19.09 -14.21
CA SER A 107 20.87 -19.23 -13.94
C SER A 107 21.18 -19.58 -12.48
N LEU A 108 20.16 -19.86 -11.63
CA LEU A 108 20.35 -20.08 -10.20
C LEU A 108 21.10 -21.39 -9.93
N VAL A 109 22.23 -21.30 -9.23
CA VAL A 109 23.09 -22.45 -8.92
C VAL A 109 23.06 -22.79 -7.44
N HIS A 110 23.14 -21.79 -6.56
CA HIS A 110 23.23 -22.00 -5.11
C HIS A 110 22.53 -20.91 -4.31
N GLY A 111 22.36 -21.15 -3.02
CA GLY A 111 21.87 -20.16 -2.08
C GLY A 111 21.97 -20.71 -0.66
N THR A 112 21.76 -19.82 0.30
CA THR A 112 21.74 -20.19 1.72
C THR A 112 20.41 -20.84 2.10
N ASP A 113 20.41 -21.60 3.20
CA ASP A 113 19.25 -22.37 3.63
C ASP A 113 18.09 -21.45 3.99
N GLU A 114 16.88 -21.82 3.55
CA GLU A 114 15.64 -21.08 3.80
C GLU A 114 15.67 -19.59 3.41
N CYS A 115 16.55 -19.18 2.48
CA CYS A 115 16.69 -17.78 2.06
C CYS A 115 15.44 -17.20 1.37
N ILE A 116 14.52 -18.07 0.94
CA ILE A 116 13.21 -17.72 0.39
C ILE A 116 12.12 -18.22 1.34
N THR A 117 11.26 -17.31 1.81
CA THR A 117 10.08 -17.69 2.60
C THR A 117 8.81 -17.18 1.94
N THR A 118 7.86 -18.08 1.66
CA THR A 118 6.55 -17.76 1.08
C THR A 118 5.43 -18.50 1.82
N SER A 119 4.19 -18.06 1.68
CA SER A 119 3.00 -18.79 2.15
C SER A 119 2.14 -19.33 1.01
N LYS A 120 2.61 -19.19 -0.24
CA LYS A 120 1.97 -19.70 -1.44
C LYS A 120 2.33 -21.16 -1.66
N THR A 121 1.32 -21.99 -1.86
CA THR A 121 1.47 -23.42 -2.17
C THR A 121 1.68 -23.67 -3.66
N ASP A 122 1.30 -22.71 -4.50
CA ASP A 122 1.49 -22.63 -5.94
C ASP A 122 2.79 -21.90 -6.34
N PHE A 123 3.69 -21.70 -5.38
CA PHE A 123 4.99 -21.10 -5.63
C PHE A 123 5.88 -22.01 -6.48
N HIS A 124 6.49 -21.47 -7.53
CA HIS A 124 7.38 -22.22 -8.43
C HIS A 124 8.52 -21.35 -8.97
N PHE A 125 9.55 -22.01 -9.48
CA PHE A 125 10.61 -21.37 -10.27
C PHE A 125 10.33 -21.52 -11.75
N SER A 126 10.79 -20.55 -12.53
CA SER A 126 10.72 -20.59 -13.99
C SER A 126 12.11 -20.31 -14.57
N PRO A 127 12.79 -21.31 -15.15
CA PRO A 127 12.42 -22.73 -15.22
C PRO A 127 12.42 -23.41 -13.84
N GLU A 128 11.77 -24.57 -13.76
CA GLU A 128 11.76 -25.40 -12.56
C GLU A 128 13.18 -25.82 -12.17
N ILE A 129 13.48 -25.77 -10.87
CA ILE A 129 14.77 -26.16 -10.32
C ILE A 129 14.70 -27.55 -9.68
N PRO A 130 15.83 -28.26 -9.53
CA PRO A 130 15.86 -29.55 -8.86
C PRO A 130 15.26 -29.51 -7.44
N ILE A 131 14.44 -30.51 -7.11
CA ILE A 131 13.67 -30.55 -5.85
C ILE A 131 14.53 -30.43 -4.58
N PHE A 132 15.77 -30.92 -4.61
CA PHE A 132 16.68 -30.82 -3.46
C PHE A 132 17.15 -29.38 -3.23
N ILE A 133 17.40 -28.62 -4.31
CA ILE A 133 17.72 -27.18 -4.25
C ILE A 133 16.49 -26.44 -3.74
N PHE A 134 15.32 -26.75 -4.31
CA PHE A 134 14.06 -26.16 -3.86
C PHE A 134 13.85 -26.31 -2.35
N LYS A 135 13.98 -27.54 -1.81
CA LYS A 135 13.82 -27.82 -0.38
C LYS A 135 14.85 -27.10 0.50
N LYS A 136 16.07 -26.91 -0.01
CA LYS A 136 17.13 -26.18 0.70
C LYS A 136 16.81 -24.68 0.78
N LEU A 137 16.42 -24.08 -0.34
CA LEU A 137 16.26 -22.63 -0.44
C LEU A 137 14.91 -22.12 0.08
N VAL A 138 13.85 -22.93 -0.04
CA VAL A 138 12.47 -22.47 0.10
C VAL A 138 11.82 -23.01 1.37
N LYS A 139 11.38 -22.10 2.22
CA LYS A 139 10.51 -22.37 3.35
C LYS A 139 9.08 -21.94 3.05
N ILE A 140 8.18 -22.91 2.84
CA ILE A 140 6.75 -22.63 2.77
C ILE A 140 6.20 -22.52 4.19
N THR A 141 5.91 -21.31 4.61
CA THR A 141 5.23 -21.03 5.88
C THR A 141 3.74 -21.23 5.72
N ARG A 142 3.18 -22.17 6.49
CA ARG A 142 1.73 -22.26 6.61
C ARG A 142 1.27 -20.99 7.31
N ASN A 143 0.54 -20.14 6.60
CA ASN A 143 -0.33 -19.18 7.25
C ASN A 143 -1.34 -20.02 8.04
N GLU A 144 -1.06 -20.27 9.31
CA GLU A 144 -2.10 -20.64 10.25
C GLU A 144 -3.09 -19.46 10.21
N LYS A 145 -4.11 -19.59 9.34
CA LYS A 145 -5.33 -18.81 9.45
C LYS A 145 -5.97 -19.24 10.76
N GLN A 146 -5.40 -18.84 11.90
CA GLN A 146 -6.13 -18.83 13.15
C GLN A 146 -7.24 -17.81 12.97
N LYS A 147 -8.39 -18.30 12.49
CA LYS A 147 -9.68 -17.65 12.66
C LYS A 147 -9.91 -17.61 14.16
N VAL A 148 -9.40 -16.60 14.84
CA VAL A 148 -9.76 -16.38 16.23
C VAL A 148 -11.25 -16.05 16.23
N LYS A 149 -12.08 -16.93 16.80
CA LYS A 149 -13.52 -16.66 16.97
C LYS A 149 -13.65 -15.52 18.00
N ILE A 150 -13.91 -14.32 17.49
CA ILE A 150 -13.96 -13.08 18.27
C ILE A 150 -15.11 -13.05 19.28
N SER A 151 -16.05 -14.00 19.25
CA SER A 151 -17.04 -14.15 20.32
C SER A 151 -16.43 -14.37 21.72
N LYS A 152 -15.14 -14.71 21.81
CA LYS A 152 -14.35 -14.75 23.06
C LYS A 152 -13.36 -13.58 23.23
N LEU A 153 -13.18 -12.75 22.20
CA LEU A 153 -12.35 -11.53 22.24
C LEU A 153 -13.29 -10.35 22.45
N ILE A 154 -13.72 -10.15 23.70
CA ILE A 154 -14.18 -8.82 24.10
C ILE A 154 -12.99 -7.90 23.87
N VAL A 155 -13.07 -7.03 22.87
CA VAL A 155 -12.01 -6.08 22.53
C VAL A 155 -12.00 -4.99 23.60
N THR A 156 -11.51 -5.33 24.78
CA THR A 156 -10.91 -4.37 25.71
C THR A 156 -9.39 -4.60 25.79
N ASN A 157 -8.92 -5.78 25.39
CA ASN A 157 -7.50 -6.10 25.22
C ASN A 157 -7.34 -7.29 24.27
N ILE A 158 -6.73 -7.09 23.10
CA ILE A 158 -6.10 -8.22 22.41
C ILE A 158 -4.94 -8.66 23.28
N GLN A 159 -5.07 -9.79 23.95
CA GLN A 159 -4.06 -10.28 24.88
C GLN A 159 -2.68 -10.28 24.21
N LYS A 160 -1.67 -9.71 24.87
CA LYS A 160 -0.25 -9.68 24.46
C LYS A 160 0.27 -11.02 23.92
N LYS A 161 -0.31 -12.14 24.37
CA LYS A 161 -0.02 -13.51 23.90
C LYS A 161 -0.15 -13.68 22.38
N TYR A 162 -1.10 -12.97 21.74
CA TYR A 162 -1.27 -13.01 20.27
C TYR A 162 -0.40 -11.98 19.52
N LEU A 163 0.23 -11.04 20.25
CA LEU A 163 1.08 -9.98 19.69
C LEU A 163 2.55 -10.40 19.55
N ASN A 164 2.99 -11.48 20.20
CA ASN A 164 4.35 -12.03 20.10
C ASN A 164 4.51 -13.11 19.02
N LEU A 165 3.52 -13.26 18.14
CA LEU A 165 3.59 -14.22 17.05
C LEU A 165 4.34 -13.59 15.87
N ASN A 166 5.39 -14.26 15.37
CA ASN A 166 6.02 -13.96 14.08
C ASN A 166 5.09 -14.35 12.90
N CYS A 167 3.88 -13.79 12.88
CA CYS A 167 2.88 -14.05 11.85
C CYS A 167 2.25 -12.74 11.36
N VAL A 168 1.81 -12.73 10.11
CA VAL A 168 1.00 -11.63 9.58
C VAL A 168 -0.45 -11.79 10.06
N ILE A 169 -0.94 -10.84 10.84
CA ILE A 169 -2.31 -10.86 11.34
C ILE A 169 -3.24 -10.18 10.33
N ARG A 170 -4.26 -10.93 9.89
CA ARG A 170 -5.41 -10.42 9.13
C ARG A 170 -6.67 -10.56 9.98
N LEU A 171 -7.22 -9.44 10.41
CA LEU A 171 -8.43 -9.40 11.23
C LEU A 171 -9.68 -9.36 10.33
N ILE A 172 -10.63 -10.26 10.58
CA ILE A 172 -11.95 -10.23 9.90
C ILE A 172 -13.04 -10.30 10.98
N THR A 173 -13.85 -9.25 11.08
CA THR A 173 -14.97 -9.15 12.03
C THR A 173 -16.21 -8.63 11.31
N THR A 174 -17.39 -9.15 11.67
CA THR A 174 -18.65 -8.89 10.93
C THR A 174 -19.76 -8.28 11.78
N ARG A 175 -19.56 -8.09 13.10
CA ARG A 175 -20.62 -7.58 14.00
C ARG A 175 -20.21 -6.38 14.86
N MET A 176 -18.94 -5.98 14.80
CA MET A 176 -18.42 -4.89 15.62
C MET A 176 -18.85 -3.55 15.05
N LYS A 177 -19.57 -2.76 15.84
CA LYS A 177 -19.98 -1.39 15.48
C LYS A 177 -18.93 -0.34 15.83
N THR A 178 -18.30 -0.46 16.98
CA THR A 178 -17.24 0.45 17.42
C THR A 178 -15.97 -0.33 17.65
N ILE A 179 -14.85 0.18 17.13
CA ILE A 179 -13.52 -0.35 17.40
C ILE A 179 -12.97 0.37 18.64
N PRO A 180 -12.78 -0.31 19.77
CA PRO A 180 -12.51 0.34 21.05
C PRO A 180 -11.16 1.04 21.15
N LYS A 181 -11.06 1.99 22.09
CA LYS A 181 -9.84 2.75 22.39
C LYS A 181 -8.63 1.82 22.57
N MET A 182 -7.52 2.16 21.91
CA MET A 182 -6.23 1.46 21.98
C MET A 182 -6.26 -0.04 21.63
N ALA A 183 -7.31 -0.55 20.96
CA ALA A 183 -7.51 -1.98 20.71
C ALA A 183 -6.32 -2.71 20.05
N PHE A 184 -5.60 -2.02 19.15
CA PHE A 184 -4.47 -2.53 18.37
C PHE A 184 -3.24 -1.60 18.47
N LEU A 185 -3.13 -0.78 19.52
CA LEU A 185 -2.00 0.14 19.69
C LEU A 185 -0.64 -0.58 19.55
N ASN A 186 0.25 -0.02 18.72
CA ASN A 186 1.60 -0.53 18.45
C ASN A 186 1.65 -1.99 17.98
N ASN A 187 0.65 -2.42 17.20
CA ASN A 187 0.64 -3.76 16.65
C ASN A 187 1.52 -3.84 15.39
N LYS A 188 2.73 -4.40 15.56
CA LYS A 188 3.74 -4.56 14.50
C LYS A 188 3.43 -5.67 13.50
N HIS A 189 2.48 -6.55 13.83
CA HIS A 189 2.14 -7.74 13.04
C HIS A 189 0.82 -7.60 12.29
N LEU A 190 0.00 -6.61 12.64
CA LEU A 190 -1.26 -6.33 11.96
C LEU A 190 -1.00 -5.68 10.61
N VAL A 191 -1.38 -6.38 9.55
CA VAL A 191 -1.21 -5.91 8.17
C VAL A 191 -2.54 -5.53 7.54
N GLN A 192 -3.64 -6.18 7.94
CA GLN A 192 -4.96 -5.93 7.37
C GLN A 192 -6.05 -6.05 8.44
N ALA A 193 -7.02 -5.13 8.42
CA ALA A 193 -8.24 -5.20 9.22
C ALA A 193 -9.48 -5.10 8.33
N THR A 194 -10.42 -6.02 8.46
CA THR A 194 -11.71 -6.01 7.78
C THR A 194 -12.82 -6.06 8.82
N ILE A 195 -13.51 -4.94 9.01
CA ILE A 195 -14.49 -4.72 10.08
C ILE A 195 -15.72 -4.06 9.43
N LEU A 196 -16.49 -4.87 8.70
CA LEU A 196 -17.49 -4.37 7.73
C LEU A 196 -18.60 -3.52 8.35
N GLN A 197 -18.94 -3.80 9.61
CA GLN A 197 -20.01 -3.11 10.34
C GLN A 197 -19.50 -1.99 11.24
N ALA A 198 -18.19 -1.69 11.26
CA ALA A 198 -17.68 -0.59 12.07
C ALA A 198 -18.20 0.75 11.55
N GLU A 199 -18.85 1.48 12.46
CA GLU A 199 -19.34 2.84 12.31
C GLU A 199 -18.39 3.84 12.99
N GLU A 200 -17.63 3.40 13.99
CA GLU A 200 -16.70 4.26 14.74
C GLU A 200 -15.37 3.56 15.01
N VAL A 201 -14.27 4.30 14.87
CA VAL A 201 -12.93 3.92 15.36
C VAL A 201 -12.56 4.88 16.49
N ASP A 202 -12.38 4.33 17.69
CA ASP A 202 -12.14 5.10 18.91
C ASP A 202 -10.65 5.48 19.06
N GLU A 203 -10.35 6.29 20.09
CA GLU A 203 -9.05 6.93 20.28
C GLU A 203 -7.88 5.92 20.24
N LEU A 204 -6.82 6.23 19.48
CA LEU A 204 -5.61 5.41 19.38
C LEU A 204 -5.82 3.94 18.95
N ALA A 205 -7.01 3.56 18.45
CA ALA A 205 -7.36 2.16 18.23
C ALA A 205 -6.38 1.37 17.36
N PHE A 206 -5.79 1.99 16.33
CA PHE A 206 -4.75 1.42 15.47
C PHE A 206 -3.46 2.24 15.48
N SER A 207 -3.26 3.12 16.46
CA SER A 207 -2.07 3.97 16.48
C SER A 207 -0.79 3.12 16.50
N GLN A 208 0.25 3.57 15.79
CA GLN A 208 1.54 2.90 15.64
C GLN A 208 1.46 1.49 15.03
N CYS A 209 0.42 1.19 14.25
CA CYS A 209 0.37 -0.02 13.43
C CYS A 209 1.18 0.17 12.14
N TYR A 210 2.51 0.20 12.24
CA TYR A 210 3.41 0.53 11.12
C TYR A 210 3.23 -0.35 9.88
N GLY A 211 2.83 -1.62 10.05
CA GLY A 211 2.61 -2.58 8.97
C GLY A 211 1.18 -2.62 8.43
N LEU A 212 0.24 -1.89 9.04
CA LEU A 212 -1.17 -1.90 8.63
C LEU A 212 -1.32 -1.22 7.28
N TYR A 213 -1.57 -2.03 6.25
CA TYR A 213 -1.64 -1.55 4.87
C TYR A 213 -3.08 -1.29 4.41
N GLN A 214 -4.05 -2.05 4.94
CA GLN A 214 -5.45 -1.98 4.53
C GLN A 214 -6.43 -2.12 5.69
N VAL A 215 -7.41 -1.22 5.71
CA VAL A 215 -8.54 -1.23 6.63
C VAL A 215 -9.84 -1.17 5.82
N HIS A 216 -10.68 -2.18 5.95
CA HIS A 216 -11.95 -2.28 5.24
C HIS A 216 -13.13 -2.14 6.20
N CYS A 217 -13.66 -0.93 6.29
CA CYS A 217 -14.84 -0.57 7.07
C CYS A 217 -15.83 0.16 6.14
N ASN A 218 -16.97 -0.46 5.82
CA ASN A 218 -17.89 0.08 4.79
C ASN A 218 -18.94 1.04 5.32
N LYS A 219 -19.05 1.13 6.65
CA LYS A 219 -20.03 1.97 7.34
C LYS A 219 -19.36 3.00 8.25
N LEU A 220 -18.06 3.22 8.09
CA LEU A 220 -17.27 4.04 9.00
C LEU A 220 -17.69 5.51 8.89
N LYS A 221 -18.24 6.07 9.97
CA LYS A 221 -18.71 7.44 10.08
C LYS A 221 -17.78 8.32 10.91
N VAL A 222 -17.23 7.77 11.99
CA VAL A 222 -16.42 8.55 12.95
C VAL A 222 -15.04 7.92 13.12
N VAL A 223 -14.01 8.75 13.02
CA VAL A 223 -12.64 8.39 13.36
C VAL A 223 -12.12 9.34 14.42
N LYS A 224 -11.90 8.82 15.62
CA LYS A 224 -11.50 9.60 16.80
C LYS A 224 -10.02 9.93 16.83
N GLU A 225 -9.64 10.70 17.85
CA GLU A 225 -8.31 11.23 18.04
C GLU A 225 -7.22 10.16 17.89
N SER A 226 -6.26 10.44 17.02
CA SER A 226 -5.10 9.59 16.75
C SER A 226 -5.41 8.12 16.40
N ALA A 227 -6.63 7.80 15.96
CA ALA A 227 -7.08 6.44 15.74
C ALA A 227 -6.17 5.63 14.78
N PHE A 228 -5.65 6.25 13.73
CA PHE A 228 -4.68 5.67 12.79
C PHE A 228 -3.34 6.42 12.78
N GLN A 229 -3.00 7.13 13.85
CA GLN A 229 -1.73 7.85 13.94
C GLN A 229 -0.55 6.90 13.71
N THR A 230 0.45 7.34 12.94
CA THR A 230 1.69 6.58 12.67
C THR A 230 1.42 5.21 11.98
N CYS A 231 0.29 5.07 11.28
CA CYS A 231 0.06 3.95 10.36
C CYS A 231 0.77 4.20 9.03
N HIS A 232 2.11 4.22 9.03
CA HIS A 232 2.93 4.63 7.88
C HIS A 232 2.58 3.93 6.55
N SER A 233 2.18 2.66 6.63
CA SER A 233 1.89 1.81 5.47
C SER A 233 0.43 1.84 5.02
N LEU A 234 -0.46 2.54 5.74
CA LEU A 234 -1.89 2.53 5.47
C LEU A 234 -2.14 3.19 4.11
N LEU A 235 -2.41 2.35 3.11
CA LEU A 235 -2.64 2.75 1.73
C LEU A 235 -4.13 2.70 1.38
N GLN A 236 -4.87 1.74 1.95
CA GLN A 236 -6.24 1.44 1.55
C GLN A 236 -7.19 1.51 2.73
N ILE A 237 -8.02 2.56 2.75
CA ILE A 237 -9.15 2.70 3.66
C ILE A 237 -10.31 3.36 2.91
N ASN A 238 -11.54 2.92 3.18
CA ASN A 238 -12.73 3.56 2.64
C ASN A 238 -13.07 4.79 3.49
N THR A 239 -12.85 5.98 2.95
CA THR A 239 -13.19 7.24 3.64
C THR A 239 -14.52 7.85 3.19
N SER A 240 -15.15 7.30 2.14
CA SER A 240 -16.32 7.90 1.47
C SER A 240 -17.57 8.03 2.35
N THR A 241 -17.60 7.30 3.47
CA THR A 241 -18.70 7.30 4.44
C THR A 241 -18.41 8.13 5.68
N ILE A 242 -17.19 8.64 5.83
CA ILE A 242 -16.76 9.32 7.06
C ILE A 242 -17.41 10.71 7.13
N GLU A 243 -18.01 10.99 8.28
CA GLU A 243 -18.71 12.24 8.64
C GLU A 243 -17.84 13.08 9.59
N ILE A 244 -17.11 12.45 10.52
CA ILE A 244 -16.30 13.12 11.56
C ILE A 244 -14.89 12.54 11.60
N LEU A 245 -13.90 13.43 11.50
CA LEU A 245 -12.47 13.16 11.70
C LEU A 245 -11.95 14.02 12.84
N GLU A 246 -11.53 13.41 13.95
CA GLU A 246 -10.93 14.12 15.08
C GLU A 246 -9.42 14.33 14.91
N ASN A 247 -8.82 15.04 15.87
CA ASN A 247 -7.41 15.46 15.84
C ASN A 247 -6.46 14.30 15.53
N GLN A 248 -5.51 14.53 14.62
CA GLN A 248 -4.44 13.59 14.29
C GLN A 248 -4.91 12.19 13.81
N ALA A 249 -6.18 12.02 13.43
CA ALA A 249 -6.75 10.71 13.12
C ALA A 249 -5.97 9.90 12.06
N PHE A 250 -5.34 10.55 11.07
CA PHE A 250 -4.46 9.93 10.06
C PHE A 250 -3.05 10.54 10.04
N ASN A 251 -2.61 11.12 11.17
CA ASN A 251 -1.28 11.73 11.27
C ASN A 251 -0.20 10.68 10.96
N ASP A 252 0.85 11.06 10.21
CA ASP A 252 1.94 10.19 9.79
C ASP A 252 1.49 8.96 8.97
N CYS A 253 0.30 8.99 8.34
CA CYS A 253 -0.10 7.97 7.36
C CYS A 253 0.57 8.22 6.00
N PHE A 254 1.87 7.96 5.92
CA PHE A 254 2.70 8.35 4.78
C PHE A 254 2.21 7.82 3.43
N SER A 255 1.66 6.60 3.39
CA SER A 255 1.24 5.91 2.16
C SER A 255 -0.19 6.23 1.70
N LEU A 256 -0.96 6.96 2.51
CA LEU A 256 -2.37 7.22 2.26
C LEU A 256 -2.53 8.08 0.99
N ASN A 257 -3.31 7.65 0.00
CA ASN A 257 -3.36 8.31 -1.32
C ASN A 257 -4.75 8.77 -1.78
N ASN A 258 -5.67 7.82 -1.95
CA ASN A 258 -6.99 8.10 -2.51
C ASN A 258 -7.98 8.30 -1.36
N LEU A 259 -8.45 9.53 -1.19
CA LEU A 259 -9.36 9.92 -0.12
C LEU A 259 -10.62 10.52 -0.71
N ASP A 260 -11.76 9.87 -0.49
CA ASP A 260 -13.07 10.50 -0.67
C ASP A 260 -13.54 11.01 0.69
N LEU A 261 -13.46 12.30 0.91
CA LEU A 261 -13.88 13.04 2.10
C LEU A 261 -15.14 13.87 1.82
N SER A 262 -15.92 13.51 0.78
CA SER A 262 -17.09 14.30 0.36
C SER A 262 -18.17 14.42 1.44
N LYS A 263 -18.22 13.46 2.36
CA LYS A 263 -19.18 13.41 3.47
C LYS A 263 -18.65 13.97 4.78
N VAL A 264 -17.38 14.37 4.84
CA VAL A 264 -16.81 14.90 6.08
C VAL A 264 -17.45 16.24 6.37
N GLU A 265 -18.12 16.33 7.52
CA GLU A 265 -18.77 17.52 8.06
C GLU A 265 -17.85 18.21 9.09
N GLN A 266 -17.18 17.42 9.93
CA GLN A 266 -16.28 17.91 10.97
C GLN A 266 -14.87 17.33 10.80
N ILE A 267 -13.87 18.22 10.81
CA ILE A 267 -12.46 17.86 10.73
C ILE A 267 -11.67 18.59 11.82
N GLY A 268 -10.93 17.83 12.61
CA GLY A 268 -10.03 18.30 13.65
C GLY A 268 -8.70 18.82 13.10
N GLU A 269 -7.74 19.03 13.98
CA GLU A 269 -6.42 19.55 13.65
C GLU A 269 -5.44 18.43 13.24
N SER A 270 -4.55 18.73 12.29
CA SER A 270 -3.45 17.84 11.88
C SER A 270 -3.89 16.41 11.47
N VAL A 271 -5.12 16.24 11.00
CA VAL A 271 -5.68 14.93 10.63
C VAL A 271 -4.82 14.24 9.58
N PHE A 272 -4.39 14.98 8.56
CA PHE A 272 -3.56 14.47 7.47
C PHE A 272 -2.12 15.00 7.53
N TYR A 273 -1.63 15.39 8.71
CA TYR A 273 -0.24 15.82 8.86
C TYR A 273 0.70 14.71 8.38
N ARG A 274 1.65 15.09 7.52
CA ARG A 274 2.62 14.18 6.88
C ARG A 274 2.00 13.02 6.07
N CYS A 275 0.77 13.14 5.58
CA CYS A 275 0.22 12.23 4.58
C CYS A 275 0.80 12.48 3.18
N TYR A 276 2.09 12.18 2.99
CA TYR A 276 2.87 12.61 1.81
C TYR A 276 2.35 12.10 0.46
N CYS A 277 1.59 11.00 0.46
CA CYS A 277 1.08 10.36 -0.76
C CYS A 277 -0.36 10.73 -1.13
N ALA A 278 -1.01 11.61 -0.36
CA ALA A 278 -2.41 11.99 -0.53
C ALA A 278 -2.60 12.86 -1.79
N GLU A 279 -2.55 12.21 -2.97
CA GLU A 279 -2.61 12.87 -4.28
C GLU A 279 -4.05 13.08 -4.77
N ASN A 280 -4.98 12.17 -4.46
CA ASN A 280 -6.36 12.21 -4.95
C ASN A 280 -7.32 12.38 -3.78
N VAL A 281 -7.48 13.62 -3.33
CA VAL A 281 -8.41 13.98 -2.27
C VAL A 281 -9.64 14.66 -2.88
N LYS A 282 -10.80 14.05 -2.68
CA LYS A 282 -12.11 14.60 -2.99
C LYS A 282 -12.73 15.08 -1.69
N CYS A 283 -13.26 16.29 -1.64
CA CYS A 283 -13.89 16.83 -0.43
C CYS A 283 -15.07 17.74 -0.78
N SER A 284 -15.89 18.07 0.23
CA SER A 284 -16.94 19.08 0.09
C SER A 284 -16.34 20.49 0.12
N ILE A 285 -16.99 21.44 -0.57
CA ILE A 285 -16.57 22.86 -0.63
C ILE A 285 -16.45 23.46 0.78
N ALA A 286 -17.31 23.04 1.72
CA ALA A 286 -17.32 23.54 3.09
C ALA A 286 -16.01 23.26 3.86
N ASN A 287 -15.35 22.13 3.58
CA ASN A 287 -14.14 21.69 4.29
C ASN A 287 -12.85 21.79 3.46
N GLU A 288 -12.94 22.23 2.20
CA GLU A 288 -11.82 22.30 1.26
C GLU A 288 -10.62 23.07 1.83
N ASN A 289 -10.84 24.30 2.33
CA ASN A 289 -9.75 25.13 2.89
C ASN A 289 -9.05 24.46 4.08
N LYS A 290 -9.80 23.80 4.97
CA LYS A 290 -9.24 23.12 6.14
C LYS A 290 -8.43 21.88 5.74
N ILE A 291 -8.97 21.08 4.81
CA ILE A 291 -8.31 19.86 4.32
C ILE A 291 -7.03 20.22 3.55
N VAL A 292 -7.10 21.20 2.65
CA VAL A 292 -5.95 21.69 1.89
C VAL A 292 -4.86 22.23 2.82
N ALA A 293 -5.22 22.97 3.88
CA ALA A 293 -4.25 23.47 4.86
C ALA A 293 -3.45 22.36 5.54
N GLN A 294 -4.08 21.21 5.83
CA GLN A 294 -3.42 20.07 6.48
C GLN A 294 -2.55 19.25 5.52
N LEU A 295 -2.87 19.28 4.22
CA LEU A 295 -2.18 18.52 3.17
C LEU A 295 -1.02 19.28 2.50
N LYS A 296 -0.71 20.51 2.92
CA LYS A 296 0.34 21.37 2.32
C LYS A 296 1.74 20.74 2.23
N HIS A 297 2.02 19.68 2.98
CA HIS A 297 3.31 18.97 2.96
C HIS A 297 3.35 17.76 2.01
N ALA A 298 2.20 17.24 1.55
CA ALA A 298 2.16 16.26 0.47
C ALA A 298 2.57 16.98 -0.80
N LYS A 299 3.54 16.46 -1.58
CA LYS A 299 4.14 17.11 -2.76
C LYS A 299 3.11 17.86 -3.63
N THR A 300 2.81 19.11 -3.29
CA THR A 300 1.93 19.99 -4.05
C THR A 300 2.77 20.79 -5.04
N ASP A 301 3.55 20.09 -5.85
CA ASP A 301 4.18 20.62 -7.07
C ASP A 301 3.48 20.09 -8.33
N SER A 302 2.18 19.85 -8.21
CA SER A 302 1.29 19.88 -9.38
C SER A 302 -0.07 20.43 -8.98
N VAL A 303 -0.21 21.74 -9.23
CA VAL A 303 -1.46 22.48 -9.38
C VAL A 303 -2.52 21.59 -10.05
N ILE A 304 -3.63 21.35 -9.35
CA ILE A 304 -4.89 20.82 -9.86
C ILE A 304 -4.76 19.39 -10.46
N PRO A 305 -5.39 18.37 -9.83
CA PRO A 305 -5.31 17.00 -10.31
C PRO A 305 -5.68 16.86 -11.79
N LYS A 306 -4.96 16.01 -12.55
CA LYS A 306 -5.28 15.68 -13.95
C LYS A 306 -6.74 15.27 -14.15
N TRP A 307 -7.41 14.74 -13.13
CA TRP A 307 -8.84 14.44 -13.19
C TRP A 307 -9.72 15.69 -13.23
N VAL A 308 -9.33 16.82 -12.66
CA VAL A 308 -10.06 18.10 -12.80
C VAL A 308 -9.89 18.67 -14.22
N LYS A 309 -8.69 18.55 -14.83
CA LYS A 309 -8.50 18.83 -16.27
C LYS A 309 -9.31 17.87 -17.15
N TYR A 310 -9.35 16.58 -16.80
CA TYR A 310 -10.10 15.54 -17.52
C TYR A 310 -11.62 15.72 -17.37
N LEU A 311 -12.12 16.04 -16.17
CA LEU A 311 -13.53 16.31 -15.90
C LEU A 311 -13.95 17.61 -16.58
N ALA A 312 -13.12 18.66 -16.54
CA ALA A 312 -13.36 19.92 -17.27
C ALA A 312 -13.36 19.69 -18.79
N GLN A 313 -12.45 18.88 -19.34
CA GLN A 313 -12.42 18.53 -20.77
C GLN A 313 -13.63 17.67 -21.18
N GLN A 314 -14.03 16.68 -20.37
CA GLN A 314 -15.22 15.88 -20.63
C GLN A 314 -16.51 16.70 -20.51
N THR A 315 -16.59 17.59 -19.52
CA THR A 315 -17.73 18.49 -19.32
C THR A 315 -17.80 19.51 -20.48
N MET A 316 -16.68 20.07 -20.93
CA MET A 316 -16.62 20.95 -22.11
C MET A 316 -16.97 20.22 -23.41
N GLN A 317 -16.55 18.96 -23.59
CA GLN A 317 -16.96 18.15 -24.74
C GLN A 317 -18.46 17.86 -24.70
N GLN A 318 -19.02 17.46 -23.56
CA GLN A 318 -20.46 17.23 -23.41
C GLN A 318 -21.29 18.51 -23.65
N ILE A 319 -20.81 19.67 -23.18
CA ILE A 319 -21.43 20.97 -23.44
C ILE A 319 -21.35 21.33 -24.93
N LYS A 320 -20.21 21.13 -25.60
CA LYS A 320 -20.07 21.36 -27.06
C LYS A 320 -20.98 20.46 -27.89
N THR A 321 -21.13 19.19 -27.51
CA THR A 321 -22.04 18.26 -28.19
C THR A 321 -23.49 18.68 -27.98
N LYS A 322 -23.89 19.04 -26.74
CA LYS A 322 -25.23 19.57 -26.46
C LYS A 322 -25.52 20.88 -27.19
N GLN A 323 -24.55 21.79 -27.29
CA GLN A 323 -24.68 23.05 -28.03
C GLN A 323 -24.78 22.83 -29.55
N LYS A 324 -24.03 21.88 -30.13
CA LYS A 324 -24.19 21.51 -31.55
C LYS A 324 -25.58 20.90 -31.83
N THR A 325 -26.04 20.02 -30.94
CA THR A 325 -27.37 19.42 -31.03
C THR A 325 -28.46 20.48 -30.91
N TYR A 326 -28.33 21.42 -29.97
CA TYR A 326 -29.26 22.54 -29.80
C TYR A 326 -29.28 23.48 -31.02
N LYS A 327 -28.11 23.83 -31.59
CA LYS A 327 -28.05 24.62 -32.83
C LYS A 327 -28.74 23.90 -34.00
N ARG A 328 -28.55 22.58 -34.13
CA ARG A 328 -29.26 21.77 -35.14
C ARG A 328 -30.77 21.81 -34.94
N TYR A 329 -31.26 21.62 -33.72
CA TYR A 329 -32.69 21.71 -33.43
C TYR A 329 -33.24 23.11 -33.68
N LYS A 330 -32.49 24.17 -33.33
CA LYS A 330 -32.87 25.55 -33.59
C LYS A 330 -33.00 25.83 -35.10
N THR A 331 -32.02 25.39 -35.91
CA THR A 331 -32.08 25.56 -37.38
C THR A 331 -33.18 24.73 -38.04
N ILE A 332 -33.48 23.53 -37.51
CA ILE A 332 -34.62 22.73 -37.99
C ILE A 332 -35.93 23.43 -37.64
N HIS A 333 -36.04 23.97 -36.42
CA HIS A 333 -37.25 24.67 -35.98
C HIS A 333 -37.48 25.96 -36.79
N GLU A 334 -36.44 26.77 -37.01
CA GLU A 334 -36.50 27.97 -37.85
C GLU A 334 -36.96 27.64 -39.28
N LYS A 335 -36.44 26.56 -39.89
CA LYS A 335 -36.86 26.08 -41.23
C LYS A 335 -38.27 25.49 -41.31
N MET A 336 -38.88 25.13 -40.18
CA MET A 336 -40.27 24.67 -40.12
C MET A 336 -41.23 25.81 -39.79
N SER A 337 -40.71 27.00 -39.47
CA SER A 337 -41.47 28.20 -39.10
C SER A 337 -41.51 29.25 -40.23
N GLU A 338 -40.72 29.03 -41.29
CA GLU A 338 -40.83 29.65 -42.62
C GLU A 338 -41.70 28.77 -43.52
#